data_AF-A0A349BNX3-F1
#
_entry.id   AF-A0A349BNX3-F1
#
_cell.length_a   1.000
_cell.length_b   1.000
_cell.length_c   1.000
_cell.angle_alpha   90.00
_cell.angle_beta   90.00
_cell.angle_gamma   90.00
#
_symmetry.space_group_name_H-M   'P 1'
#
loop_
_entity.id
_entity.type
_entity.pdbx_description
1 polymer ?
#
loop_
_entity_poly.entity_id
_entity_poly.type
_entity_poly.pdbx_seq_one_letter_code
_entity_poly.pdbx_strand_id
1 'polypeptide(L)'
;MKLYTIYSTVTIATIILVTISCGNDSTLTQTNTSDAPTNLTATAISRNEIKLTWKDNSSDEDGFNIERKEGPWGVFQIIARTEANVTTYDDKRSGLSPDTTYYYRVAYYRGSELS
;
A
#
# COMPACT_ATOMS: atom_id res chain seq x y z
N MET A 1 17.97 11.31 -28.26
CA MET A 1 16.54 11.36 -27.90
C MET A 1 16.13 9.95 -27.49
N LYS A 2 16.18 9.61 -26.20
CA LYS A 2 15.89 8.25 -25.71
C LYS A 2 14.40 8.17 -25.37
N LEU A 3 13.69 7.31 -26.08
CA LEU A 3 12.31 6.91 -25.79
C LEU A 3 12.33 6.00 -24.55
N TYR A 4 11.53 6.30 -23.54
CA TYR A 4 11.34 5.41 -22.40
C TYR A 4 10.07 4.58 -22.62
N THR A 5 10.24 3.26 -22.74
CA THR A 5 9.14 2.29 -22.79
C THR A 5 8.64 2.04 -21.36
N ILE A 6 7.34 2.23 -21.14
CA ILE A 6 6.69 1.97 -19.85
C ILE A 6 6.38 0.47 -19.78
N TYR A 7 7.00 -0.25 -18.85
CA TYR A 7 6.57 -1.59 -18.48
C TYR A 7 5.51 -1.48 -17.40
N SER A 8 4.24 -1.69 -17.76
CA SER A 8 3.19 -2.00 -16.79
C SER A 8 3.21 -3.50 -16.56
N THR A 9 3.57 -3.94 -15.36
CA THR A 9 3.36 -5.33 -14.95
C THR A 9 2.05 -5.40 -14.18
N VAL A 10 1.03 -5.97 -14.83
CA VAL A 10 -0.16 -6.52 -14.16
C VAL A 10 0.30 -7.74 -13.38
N THR A 11 0.13 -7.75 -12.06
CA THR A 11 0.30 -8.96 -11.26
C THR A 11 -1.07 -9.39 -10.74
N ILE A 12 -1.49 -10.55 -11.23
CA ILE A 12 -2.66 -11.30 -10.78
C ILE A 12 -2.34 -11.86 -9.39
N ALA A 13 -3.25 -11.70 -8.43
CA ALA A 13 -3.34 -12.56 -7.27
C ALA A 13 -4.77 -13.10 -7.22
N THR A 14 -4.95 -14.33 -7.68
CA THR A 14 -6.19 -15.09 -7.53
C THR A 14 -5.88 -16.30 -6.67
N ILE A 15 -6.63 -16.50 -5.59
CA ILE A 15 -7.21 -17.79 -5.17
C ILE A 15 -8.47 -17.41 -4.38
N ILE A 16 -9.64 -17.76 -4.91
CA ILE A 16 -10.92 -17.73 -4.19
C ILE A 16 -11.21 -19.18 -3.81
N LEU A 17 -11.24 -19.48 -2.51
CA LEU A 17 -11.83 -20.70 -1.97
C LEU A 17 -13.27 -20.39 -1.57
N VAL A 18 -14.23 -21.04 -2.22
CA VAL A 18 -15.63 -21.07 -1.78
C VAL A 18 -15.83 -22.35 -0.97
N THR A 19 -16.05 -22.21 0.34
CA THR A 19 -16.63 -23.28 1.16
C THR A 19 -18.10 -22.93 1.42
N ILE A 20 -19.02 -23.77 0.95
CA ILE A 20 -20.42 -23.70 1.38
C ILE A 20 -20.48 -24.44 2.71
N SER A 21 -20.67 -23.69 3.80
CA SER A 21 -21.03 -24.24 5.11
C SER A 21 -22.48 -23.87 5.40
N CYS A 22 -23.30 -24.83 5.82
CA CYS A 22 -24.58 -24.52 6.45
C CYS A 22 -24.32 -24.26 7.94
N GLY A 23 -24.39 -23.01 8.38
CA GLY A 23 -24.15 -22.63 9.77
C GLY A 23 -23.58 -21.21 9.89
N ASN A 24 -24.09 -20.48 10.88
CA ASN A 24 -24.05 -19.02 11.01
C ASN A 24 -22.68 -18.44 11.38
N ASP A 25 -22.54 -17.16 11.04
CA ASP A 25 -21.52 -16.17 11.46
C ASP A 25 -20.09 -16.43 10.96
N SER A 26 -19.80 -15.82 9.81
CA SER A 26 -18.44 -15.66 9.31
C SER A 26 -18.31 -14.23 8.80
N THR A 27 -17.81 -13.32 9.64
CA THR A 27 -17.17 -12.09 9.16
C THR A 27 -15.89 -12.49 8.42
N LEU A 28 -16.06 -13.04 7.22
CA LEU A 28 -14.97 -13.27 6.30
C LEU A 28 -14.48 -11.87 5.92
N THR A 29 -13.31 -11.47 6.41
CA THR A 29 -12.57 -10.31 5.90
C THR A 29 -12.03 -10.67 4.51
N GLN A 30 -12.94 -10.85 3.55
CA GLN A 30 -12.59 -10.94 2.15
C GLN A 30 -11.97 -9.60 1.77
N THR A 31 -10.65 -9.58 1.58
CA THR A 31 -9.98 -8.41 1.04
C THR A 31 -10.45 -8.24 -0.41
N ASN A 32 -11.47 -7.43 -0.63
CA ASN A 32 -11.89 -7.03 -1.96
C ASN A 32 -10.73 -6.27 -2.59
N THR A 33 -10.17 -6.82 -3.66
CA THR A 33 -9.08 -6.16 -4.41
C THR A 33 -9.54 -4.85 -5.04
N SER A 34 -10.85 -4.64 -5.19
CA SER A 34 -11.45 -3.36 -5.60
C SER A 34 -11.24 -2.23 -4.58
N ASP A 35 -11.05 -2.57 -3.30
CA ASP A 35 -10.97 -1.60 -2.21
C ASP A 35 -9.52 -1.15 -1.98
N ALA A 36 -8.57 -1.69 -2.75
CA ALA A 36 -7.18 -1.29 -2.69
C ALA A 36 -7.01 0.21 -3.01
N PRO A 37 -6.11 0.92 -2.31
CA PRO A 37 -5.72 2.28 -2.68
C PRO A 37 -5.27 2.37 -4.13
N THR A 38 -5.72 3.42 -4.82
CA THR A 38 -5.32 3.71 -6.21
C THR A 38 -4.66 5.07 -6.28
N ASN A 39 -4.09 5.43 -7.44
CA ASN A 39 -3.46 6.73 -7.67
C ASN A 39 -2.39 7.12 -6.64
N LEU A 40 -1.63 6.14 -6.12
CA LEU A 40 -0.52 6.40 -5.22
C LEU A 40 0.56 7.22 -5.95
N THR A 41 0.91 8.37 -5.41
CA THR A 41 2.02 9.21 -5.86
C THR A 41 2.98 9.51 -4.72
N ALA A 42 4.27 9.56 -5.03
CA ALA A 42 5.34 9.93 -4.10
C ALA A 42 6.08 11.16 -4.63
N THR A 43 6.09 12.25 -3.86
CA THR A 43 6.72 13.52 -4.22
C THR A 43 7.82 13.85 -3.22
N ALA A 44 9.06 13.97 -3.69
CA ALA A 44 10.16 14.46 -2.84
C ALA A 44 9.94 15.95 -2.52
N ILE A 45 9.81 16.26 -1.23
CA ILE A 45 9.66 17.64 -0.72
C ILE A 45 11.04 18.21 -0.37
N SER A 46 11.93 17.37 0.15
CA SER A 46 13.32 17.73 0.44
C SER A 46 14.23 16.50 0.32
N ARG A 47 15.53 16.65 0.63
CA ARG A 47 16.52 15.56 0.59
C ARG A 47 16.19 14.39 1.53
N ASN A 48 15.28 14.59 2.48
CA ASN A 48 14.93 13.61 3.50
C ASN A 48 13.45 13.67 3.87
N GLU A 49 12.60 14.09 2.92
CA GLU A 49 11.15 14.13 3.09
C GLU A 49 10.46 13.79 1.77
N ILE A 50 9.58 12.80 1.81
CA ILE A 50 8.75 12.37 0.68
C ILE A 50 7.29 12.39 1.13
N LYS A 51 6.45 13.09 0.38
CA LYS A 51 5.01 13.10 0.58
C LYS A 51 4.36 12.03 -0.29
N LEU A 52 3.60 11.14 0.35
CA LEU A 52 2.72 10.17 -0.29
C LEU A 52 1.29 10.69 -0.30
N THR A 53 0.60 10.50 -1.42
CA THR A 53 -0.84 10.71 -1.53
C THR A 53 -1.46 9.56 -2.32
N TRP A 54 -2.65 9.11 -1.93
CA TRP A 54 -3.39 8.06 -2.61
C TRP A 54 -4.89 8.36 -2.62
N LYS A 55 -5.63 7.63 -3.45
CA LYS A 55 -7.09 7.60 -3.46
C LYS A 55 -7.57 6.42 -2.65
N ASP A 56 -8.33 6.73 -1.60
CA ASP A 56 -9.10 5.76 -0.85
C ASP A 56 -10.24 5.18 -1.72
N ASN A 57 -10.37 3.86 -1.71
CA ASN A 57 -11.46 3.13 -2.37
C ASN A 57 -12.17 2.19 -1.41
N SER A 58 -11.69 2.05 -0.17
CA SER A 58 -12.36 1.28 0.88
C SER A 58 -13.39 2.18 1.58
N SER A 59 -14.40 1.55 2.16
CA SER A 59 -15.43 2.24 2.94
C SER A 59 -15.55 1.71 4.36
N ASP A 60 -14.68 0.76 4.69
CA ASP A 60 -14.78 -0.11 5.84
C ASP A 60 -13.40 -0.57 6.33
N GLU A 61 -12.34 0.17 5.97
CA GLU A 61 -10.98 0.02 6.48
C GLU A 61 -10.81 0.60 7.89
N ASP A 62 -9.90 0.01 8.66
CA ASP A 62 -9.43 0.59 9.92
C ASP A 62 -8.26 1.57 9.69
N GLY A 63 -7.61 1.49 8.53
CA GLY A 63 -6.49 2.32 8.16
C GLY A 63 -5.69 1.80 6.99
N PHE A 64 -4.52 2.41 6.77
CA PHE A 64 -3.59 2.03 5.72
C PHE A 64 -2.21 1.68 6.26
N ASN A 65 -1.66 0.55 5.80
CA ASN A 65 -0.25 0.22 5.94
C ASN A 65 0.54 0.96 4.86
N ILE A 66 1.52 1.74 5.29
CA ILE A 66 2.49 2.39 4.40
C ILE A 66 3.76 1.57 4.44
N GLU A 67 4.16 1.07 3.28
CA GLU A 67 5.31 0.20 3.16
C GLU A 67 6.33 0.79 2.20
N ARG A 68 7.60 0.67 2.57
CA ARG A 68 8.72 1.19 1.81
C ARG A 68 9.80 0.13 1.66
N LYS A 69 10.47 0.12 0.51
CA LYS A 69 11.75 -0.56 0.31
C LYS A 69 12.79 0.36 -0.32
N GLU A 70 14.06 0.06 -0.07
CA GLU A 70 15.19 0.72 -0.71
C GLU A 70 15.61 -0.04 -1.97
N GLY A 71 15.71 0.68 -3.10
CA GLY A 71 16.13 0.13 -4.37
C GLY A 71 15.14 -0.90 -4.98
N PRO A 72 15.42 -1.35 -6.22
CA PRO A 72 14.51 -2.26 -6.93
C PRO A 72 14.40 -3.65 -6.29
N TRP A 73 15.44 -4.09 -5.58
CA TRP A 73 15.55 -5.45 -5.02
C TRP A 73 15.35 -5.52 -3.50
N GLY A 74 15.05 -4.40 -2.84
CA GLY A 74 14.83 -4.37 -1.40
C GLY A 74 13.57 -5.13 -0.96
N VAL A 75 13.46 -5.33 0.35
CA VAL A 75 12.28 -5.92 1.00
C VAL A 75 11.38 -4.80 1.50
N PHE A 76 10.07 -4.89 1.23
CA PHE A 76 9.10 -3.95 1.79
C PHE A 76 8.99 -4.13 3.30
N GLN A 77 8.99 -3.00 4.02
CA GLN A 77 8.76 -2.94 5.45
C GLN A 77 7.66 -1.92 5.71
N ILE A 78 6.78 -2.21 6.66
CA ILE A 78 5.80 -1.24 7.16
C ILE A 78 6.58 -0.14 7.89
N ILE A 79 6.49 1.08 7.39
CA ILE A 79 7.11 2.27 8.02
C ILE A 79 6.11 3.07 8.84
N ALA A 80 4.81 2.92 8.54
CA ALA A 80 3.74 3.57 9.28
C ALA A 80 2.39 2.87 9.06
N ARG A 81 1.47 3.14 9.98
CA ARG A 81 0.04 2.89 9.82
C ARG A 81 -0.70 4.20 10.02
N THR A 82 -1.66 4.49 9.16
CA THR A 82 -2.58 5.62 9.36
C THR A 82 -3.90 5.13 9.91
N GLU A 83 -4.66 6.06 10.46
CA GLU A 83 -6.09 5.85 10.73
C GLU A 83 -6.88 5.71 9.41
N ALA A 84 -8.14 5.27 9.53
CA ALA A 84 -9.11 5.20 8.45
C ALA A 84 -9.29 6.54 7.72
N ASN A 85 -9.69 6.50 6.44
CA ASN A 85 -9.92 7.65 5.57
C ASN A 85 -8.71 8.58 5.33
N VAL A 86 -7.56 8.32 5.93
CA VAL A 86 -6.34 9.09 5.66
C VAL A 86 -5.85 8.77 4.26
N THR A 87 -5.56 9.80 3.48
CA THR A 87 -5.13 9.70 2.07
C THR A 87 -3.75 10.30 1.80
N THR A 88 -3.04 10.69 2.86
CA THR A 88 -1.72 11.33 2.76
C THR A 88 -0.78 10.89 3.88
N TYR A 89 0.52 10.79 3.60
CA TYR A 89 1.55 10.49 4.59
C TYR A 89 2.87 11.19 4.25
N ASP A 90 3.50 11.84 5.23
CA ASP A 90 4.83 12.46 5.06
C ASP A 90 5.90 11.54 5.66
N ASP A 91 6.70 10.90 4.81
CA ASP A 91 7.85 10.10 5.22
C ASP A 91 9.06 11.00 5.51
N LYS A 92 9.47 11.07 6.78
CA LYS A 92 10.44 12.06 7.29
C LYS A 92 11.75 11.42 7.77
N ARG A 93 12.85 12.14 7.52
CA ARG A 93 14.28 12.01 7.90
C ARG A 93 14.82 10.70 8.48
N SER A 94 14.21 10.13 9.51
CA SER A 94 14.76 8.96 10.24
C SER A 94 14.95 7.71 9.36
N GLY A 95 14.30 7.65 8.19
CA GLY A 95 14.40 6.52 7.27
C GLY A 95 14.88 6.84 5.86
N LEU A 96 15.30 8.08 5.57
CA LEU A 96 15.62 8.52 4.21
C LEU A 96 17.08 8.96 4.09
N SER A 97 17.81 8.30 3.22
CA SER A 97 19.15 8.68 2.79
C SER A 97 19.07 9.54 1.53
N PRO A 98 19.87 10.62 1.42
CA PRO A 98 19.98 11.40 0.19
C PRO A 98 20.36 10.53 -1.01
N ASP A 99 19.95 10.94 -2.21
CA ASP A 99 20.30 10.29 -3.49
C ASP A 99 19.96 8.79 -3.54
N THR A 100 18.99 8.36 -2.74
CA THR A 100 18.55 6.97 -2.63
C THR A 100 17.15 6.81 -3.21
N THR A 101 16.95 5.79 -4.05
CA THR A 101 15.64 5.50 -4.64
C THR A 101 14.83 4.62 -3.70
N TYR A 102 13.64 5.09 -3.34
CA TYR A 102 12.67 4.35 -2.54
C TYR A 102 11.45 3.95 -3.37
N TYR A 103 10.90 2.79 -3.08
CA TYR A 103 9.65 2.30 -3.65
C TYR A 103 8.61 2.20 -2.55
N TYR A 104 7.38 2.60 -2.85
CA TYR A 104 6.28 2.62 -1.89
C TYR A 104 5.12 1.76 -2.37
N ARG A 105 4.42 1.16 -1.42
CA ARG A 105 3.09 0.59 -1.60
C ARG A 105 2.22 1.00 -0.41
N VAL A 106 0.91 1.11 -0.65
CA VAL A 106 -0.08 1.42 0.37
C VAL A 106 -1.18 0.37 0.26
N ALA A 107 -1.55 -0.24 1.38
CA ALA A 107 -2.60 -1.24 1.46
C ALA A 107 -3.55 -0.88 2.60
N TYR A 108 -4.86 -0.99 2.38
CA TYR A 108 -5.82 -0.88 3.48
C TYR A 108 -5.67 -2.10 4.40
N TYR A 109 -6.09 -1.97 5.66
CA TYR A 109 -6.24 -3.10 6.57
C TYR A 109 -7.54 -3.00 7.37
N ARG A 110 -8.01 -4.15 7.86
CA ARG A 110 -9.22 -4.32 8.67
C ARG A 110 -8.91 -5.28 9.80
N GLY A 111 -9.23 -4.90 11.03
CA GLY A 111 -8.74 -5.56 12.23
C GLY A 111 -7.21 -5.48 12.35
N SER A 112 -6.68 -5.89 13.50
CA SER A 112 -5.24 -6.06 13.67
C SER A 112 -4.78 -7.33 12.93
N GLU A 113 -4.72 -7.33 11.61
CA GLU A 113 -4.13 -8.46 10.87
C GLU A 113 -2.60 -8.46 11.03
N LEU A 114 -2.15 -9.19 12.05
CA LEU A 114 -0.99 -10.06 11.91
C LEU A 114 -1.50 -11.37 11.29
N SER A 115 -1.26 -11.58 10.00
CA SER A 115 -1.19 -12.93 9.41
C SER A 115 0.13 -13.10 8.70
#